data_AF-A0ABD0NHH6-F1
#
_entry.id   AF-A0ABD0NHH6-F1
#
_cell.length_a   1.000
_cell.length_b   1.000
_cell.length_c   1.000
_cell.angle_alpha   90.00
_cell.angle_beta   90.00
_cell.angle_gamma   90.00
#
_symmetry.space_group_name_H-M   'P 1'
#
loop_
_entity.id
_entity.type
_entity.pdbx_description
1 polymer ?
#
loop_
_entity_poly.entity_id
_entity_poly.type
_entity_poly.pdbx_seq_one_letter_code
_entity_poly.pdbx_strand_id
1 'polypeptide(L)'
;MDIKTESDDNLDCDRPAPIEVFASRSTLHGISHMFSYERQCIKRCIWIMFFMGSFSFLVLVCVDRIKFYFQYPHVTKLDEVTAPMMAFPAITFCNLNAFRFSRVTRNDLYHAGELLALLNG
;
A
#
# COMPACT_ATOMS: atom_id res chain seq x y z
N MET A 1 80.82 0.28 -8.38
CA MET A 1 80.53 -1.11 -7.95
C MET A 1 79.62 -0.99 -6.74
N ASP A 2 78.39 -0.51 -6.91
CA ASP A 2 77.26 -1.27 -7.50
C ASP A 2 77.07 -2.55 -6.68
N ILE A 3 75.95 -2.73 -5.97
CA ILE A 3 74.65 -2.93 -6.60
C ILE A 3 73.54 -2.35 -5.71
N LYS A 4 72.77 -1.46 -6.33
CA LYS A 4 71.42 -1.08 -5.93
C LYS A 4 70.48 -2.19 -6.40
N THR A 5 69.67 -2.76 -5.50
CA THR A 5 68.48 -3.52 -5.90
C THR A 5 67.31 -3.06 -5.05
N GLU A 6 66.78 -1.90 -5.42
CA GLU A 6 65.33 -1.68 -5.32
C GLU A 6 64.70 -2.66 -6.33
N SER A 7 64.18 -3.79 -5.84
CA SER A 7 63.24 -4.61 -6.61
C SER A 7 61.84 -4.27 -6.12
N ASP A 8 61.27 -3.29 -6.83
CA ASP A 8 59.85 -3.20 -7.12
C ASP A 8 59.32 -4.61 -7.44
N ASP A 9 58.35 -5.07 -6.67
CA ASP A 9 57.32 -5.99 -7.14
C ASP A 9 56.01 -5.58 -6.45
N ASN A 10 55.58 -4.35 -6.78
CA ASN A 10 54.18 -3.97 -6.84
C ASN A 10 53.47 -4.88 -7.84
N LEU A 11 53.08 -6.06 -7.39
CA LEU A 11 52.20 -6.97 -8.13
C LEU A 11 51.34 -7.78 -7.16
N ASP A 12 50.84 -7.13 -6.11
CA ASP A 12 49.61 -7.63 -5.49
C ASP A 12 48.47 -7.16 -6.41
N CYS A 13 48.13 -8.00 -7.39
CA CYS A 13 46.85 -7.92 -8.07
C CYS A 13 45.80 -7.73 -6.99
N ASP A 14 45.21 -6.53 -6.90
CA ASP A 14 44.29 -6.08 -5.85
C ASP A 14 43.20 -7.14 -5.64
N ARG A 15 43.48 -8.08 -4.72
CA ARG A 15 42.58 -9.20 -4.45
C ARG A 15 41.38 -8.55 -3.78
N PRO A 16 40.16 -8.69 -4.34
CA PRO A 16 39.00 -8.09 -3.71
C PRO A 16 38.94 -8.57 -2.27
N ALA A 17 38.75 -7.61 -1.35
CA ALA A 17 38.70 -7.90 0.07
C ALA A 17 37.74 -9.09 0.33
N PRO A 18 38.09 -10.01 1.23
CA PRO A 18 37.29 -11.19 1.49
C PRO A 18 35.85 -10.81 1.86
N ILE A 19 34.86 -11.58 1.38
CA ILE A 19 33.43 -11.33 1.64
C ILE A 19 33.11 -11.31 3.14
N GLU A 20 33.93 -11.97 3.95
CA GLU A 20 33.84 -11.99 5.40
C GLU A 20 34.13 -10.61 6.03
N VAL A 21 35.06 -9.84 5.45
CA VAL A 21 35.37 -8.47 5.87
C VAL A 21 34.19 -7.54 5.58
N PHE A 22 33.52 -7.74 4.45
CA PHE A 22 32.28 -7.03 4.14
C PHE A 22 31.14 -7.44 5.09
N ALA A 23 30.93 -8.73 5.29
CA ALA A 23 29.85 -9.25 6.14
C ALA A 23 29.99 -8.84 7.60
N SER A 24 31.22 -8.73 8.12
CA SER A 24 31.48 -8.26 9.48
C SER A 24 31.30 -6.75 9.66
N ARG A 25 31.44 -5.95 8.61
CA ARG A 25 31.26 -4.48 8.63
C ARG A 25 29.86 -4.02 8.20
N SER A 26 29.01 -4.95 7.75
CA SER A 26 27.65 -4.66 7.33
C SER A 26 26.71 -4.42 8.52
N THR A 27 25.69 -3.58 8.33
CA THR A 27 24.61 -3.35 9.30
C THR A 27 23.50 -4.40 9.22
N LEU A 28 23.56 -5.27 8.20
CA LEU A 28 22.56 -6.29 7.97
C LEU A 28 22.71 -7.41 9.00
N HIS A 29 21.76 -7.48 9.93
CA HIS A 29 21.81 -8.44 11.03
C HIS A 29 21.81 -9.87 10.50
N GLY A 30 22.71 -10.71 11.03
CA GLY A 30 22.83 -12.12 10.66
C GLY A 30 23.80 -12.41 9.50
N ILE A 31 24.21 -11.41 8.70
CA ILE A 31 25.14 -11.64 7.58
C ILE A 31 26.56 -12.00 8.08
N SER A 32 26.99 -11.42 9.20
CA SER A 32 28.28 -11.74 9.84
C SER A 32 28.33 -13.20 10.31
N HIS A 33 27.21 -13.75 10.80
CA HIS A 33 27.10 -15.15 11.23
C HIS A 33 27.01 -16.14 10.05
N MET A 34 26.52 -15.69 8.89
CA MET A 34 26.45 -16.48 7.67
C MET A 34 27.84 -16.69 7.02
N PHE A 35 28.75 -15.73 7.18
CA PHE A 35 30.09 -15.74 6.58
C PHE A 35 31.25 -15.85 7.59
N SER A 36 30.97 -16.21 8.84
CA SER A 36 32.03 -16.41 9.84
C SER A 36 32.87 -17.66 9.55
N TYR A 37 34.17 -17.59 9.84
CA TYR A 37 35.18 -18.66 9.68
C TYR A 37 35.06 -19.72 10.80
N GLU A 38 33.86 -20.25 11.06
CA GLU A 38 33.70 -21.37 11.99
C GLU A 38 33.64 -22.71 11.24
N ARG A 39 34.40 -23.70 11.74
CA ARG A 39 34.48 -25.08 11.22
C ARG A 39 33.15 -25.85 11.30
N GLN A 40 32.12 -25.29 11.95
CA GLN A 40 30.82 -25.93 12.19
C GLN A 40 29.79 -25.54 11.12
N CYS A 41 29.80 -26.24 9.98
CA CYS A 41 28.85 -26.04 8.88
C CYS A 41 27.38 -26.04 9.33
N ILE A 42 27.03 -26.80 10.36
CA ILE A 42 25.64 -26.91 10.87
C ILE A 42 25.14 -25.57 11.40
N LYS A 43 25.94 -24.86 12.21
CA LYS A 43 25.54 -23.55 12.75
C LYS A 43 25.34 -22.53 11.64
N ARG A 44 26.21 -22.54 10.63
CA ARG A 44 26.10 -21.68 9.45
C ARG A 44 24.82 -21.97 8.66
N CYS A 45 24.49 -23.24 8.41
CA CYS A 45 23.25 -23.61 7.75
C CYS A 45 22.01 -23.14 8.53
N ILE A 46 22.01 -23.27 9.86
CA ILE A 46 20.92 -22.79 10.71
C ILE A 46 20.75 -21.27 10.58
N TRP A 47 21.84 -20.50 10.63
CA TRP A 47 21.80 -19.05 10.45
C TRP A 47 21.33 -18.63 9.06
N ILE A 48 21.77 -19.32 8.00
CA ILE A 48 21.28 -19.10 6.64
C ILE A 48 19.78 -19.34 6.57
N MET A 49 19.29 -20.45 7.13
CA MET A 49 17.87 -20.79 7.14
C MET A 49 17.03 -19.73 7.87
N PHE A 50 17.48 -19.27 9.04
CA PHE A 50 16.78 -18.20 9.77
C PHE A 50 16.83 -16.87 9.03
N PHE A 51 17.97 -16.52 8.43
CA PHE A 51 18.10 -15.30 7.65
C PHE A 51 17.18 -15.33 6.42
N MET A 52 17.23 -16.41 5.63
CA MET A 52 16.35 -16.61 4.47
C MET A 52 14.88 -16.64 4.86
N GLY A 53 14.53 -17.29 5.97
CA GLY A 53 13.18 -17.31 6.51
C GLY A 53 12.68 -15.91 6.89
N SER A 54 13.50 -15.15 7.64
CA SER A 54 13.19 -13.78 8.04
C SER A 54 13.04 -12.84 6.83
N PHE A 55 13.95 -12.94 5.86
CA PHE A 55 13.89 -12.16 4.63
C PHE A 55 12.65 -12.49 3.79
N SER A 56 12.36 -13.78 3.62
CA SER A 56 11.16 -14.22 2.88
C SER A 56 9.88 -13.73 3.56
N PHE A 57 9.80 -13.86 4.88
CA PHE A 57 8.67 -13.35 5.66
C PHE A 57 8.50 -11.83 5.51
N LEU A 58 9.60 -11.08 5.59
CA LEU A 58 9.61 -9.63 5.36
C LEU A 58 9.05 -9.29 3.98
N VAL A 59 9.54 -9.93 2.90
CA VAL A 59 9.08 -9.68 1.53
C VAL A 59 7.59 -9.97 1.40
N LEU A 60 7.10 -11.08 1.96
CA LEU A 60 5.67 -11.43 1.92
C LEU A 60 4.80 -10.35 2.58
N VAL A 61 5.16 -9.91 3.78
CA VAL A 61 4.41 -8.88 4.52
C VAL A 61 4.49 -7.52 3.81
N CYS A 62 5.65 -7.15 3.27
CA CYS A 62 5.81 -5.91 2.51
C CYS A 62 4.93 -5.90 1.26
N VAL A 63 4.91 -6.99 0.49
CA VAL A 63 4.06 -7.10 -0.72
C VAL A 63 2.59 -7.01 -0.36
N ASP A 64 2.16 -7.70 0.70
CA ASP A 64 0.77 -7.63 1.20
C ASP A 64 0.38 -6.19 1.56
N ARG A 65 1.25 -5.48 2.28
CA ARG A 65 1.00 -4.09 2.68
C ARG A 65 1.02 -3.12 1.50
N ILE A 66 1.89 -3.32 0.51
CA ILE A 66 1.89 -2.52 -0.72
C ILE A 66 0.58 -2.73 -1.50
N LYS A 67 0.13 -3.97 -1.64
CA LYS A 67 -1.16 -4.27 -2.29
C LYS A 67 -2.32 -3.61 -1.56
N PHE A 68 -2.34 -3.70 -0.23
CA PHE A 68 -3.36 -3.04 0.60
C PHE A 68 -3.34 -1.52 0.46
N TYR A 69 -2.16 -0.90 0.41
CA TYR A 69 -2.02 0.54 0.18
C TYR A 69 -2.67 0.96 -1.15
N PHE A 70 -2.44 0.20 -2.24
CA PHE A 70 -3.03 0.48 -3.55
C PHE A 70 -4.53 0.13 -3.67
N GLN A 71 -5.13 -0.48 -2.66
CA GLN A 71 -6.59 -0.61 -2.58
C GLN A 71 -7.26 0.70 -2.12
N TYR A 72 -6.48 1.69 -1.69
CA TYR A 72 -6.95 2.98 -1.17
C TYR A 72 -8.09 2.86 -0.14
N PRO A 73 -7.94 2.01 0.91
CA PRO A 73 -8.96 1.89 1.95
C PRO A 73 -9.01 3.18 2.76
N HIS A 74 -10.22 3.62 3.11
CA HIS A 74 -10.46 4.76 3.99
C HIS A 74 -11.34 4.34 5.17
N VAL A 75 -11.13 4.98 6.31
CA VAL A 75 -11.95 4.80 7.51
C VAL A 75 -12.60 6.13 7.85
N THR A 76 -13.90 6.10 8.15
CA THR A 76 -14.65 7.29 8.53
C THR A 76 -14.73 7.35 10.05
N LYS A 77 -14.25 8.44 10.64
CA LYS A 77 -14.45 8.74 12.06
C LYS A 77 -15.73 9.55 12.22
N LEU A 78 -16.64 9.08 13.07
CA LEU A 78 -17.87 9.79 13.42
C LEU A 78 -17.67 10.47 14.76
N ASP A 79 -17.86 11.78 14.80
CA ASP A 79 -17.81 12.60 16.01
C ASP A 79 -19.09 13.44 16.08
N GLU A 80 -19.68 13.54 17.27
CA GLU A 80 -20.81 14.43 17.54
C GLU A 80 -20.29 15.69 18.22
N VAL A 81 -20.46 16.84 17.56
CA VAL A 81 -19.95 18.13 18.04
C VAL A 81 -21.12 19.11 18.14
N THR A 82 -21.27 19.74 19.31
CA THR A 82 -22.26 20.80 19.51
C THR A 82 -21.76 22.10 18.87
N ALA A 83 -22.45 22.56 17.81
CA ALA A 83 -22.15 23.83 17.17
C ALA A 83 -22.99 24.98 17.79
N PRO A 84 -22.38 26.13 18.13
CA PRO A 84 -23.10 27.26 18.75
C PRO A 84 -24.11 27.93 17.79
N MET A 85 -23.90 27.82 16.48
CA MET A 85 -24.84 28.23 15.44
C MET A 85 -24.79 27.21 14.30
N MET A 86 -25.95 26.83 13.77
CA MET A 86 -26.08 25.92 12.62
C MET A 86 -26.93 26.60 11.54
N ALA A 87 -26.57 26.35 10.27
CA ALA A 87 -27.37 26.83 9.15
C ALA A 87 -28.72 26.09 9.12
N PHE A 88 -29.83 26.85 9.07
CA PHE A 88 -31.15 26.26 8.91
C PHE A 88 -31.26 25.60 7.53
N PRO A 89 -31.67 24.32 7.43
CA PRO A 89 -31.67 23.60 6.16
C PRO A 89 -32.78 24.10 5.23
N ALA A 90 -32.62 23.83 3.94
CA ALA A 90 -33.72 24.02 2.99
C ALA A 90 -34.86 23.05 3.32
N ILE A 91 -36.07 23.57 3.45
CA ILE A 91 -37.28 22.77 3.66
C ILE A 91 -38.04 22.73 2.33
N THR A 92 -38.04 21.55 1.70
CA THR A 92 -38.85 21.29 0.52
C THR A 92 -40.11 20.53 0.92
N PHE A 93 -41.27 21.09 0.62
CA PHE A 93 -42.55 20.40 0.78
C PHE A 93 -43.30 20.44 -0.55
N CYS A 94 -43.93 19.32 -0.89
CA CYS A 94 -44.77 19.19 -2.08
C CYS A 94 -46.13 18.66 -1.67
N ASN A 95 -47.17 19.04 -2.41
CA ASN A 95 -48.48 18.42 -2.27
C ASN A 95 -48.41 16.97 -2.75
N LEU A 96 -49.06 16.04 -2.03
CA LEU A 96 -49.21 14.65 -2.48
C LEU A 96 -50.03 14.54 -3.76
N ASN A 97 -50.91 15.52 -4.00
CA ASN A 97 -51.59 15.65 -5.28
C ASN A 97 -50.59 16.04 -6.36
N ALA A 98 -50.28 15.09 -7.25
CA ALA A 98 -49.32 15.25 -8.34
C ALA A 98 -49.69 16.39 -9.30
N PHE A 99 -50.98 16.62 -9.51
CA PHE A 99 -51.49 17.69 -10.35
C PHE A 99 -52.85 18.15 -9.86
N ARG A 100 -53.24 19.35 -10.27
CA ARG A 100 -54.54 19.91 -9.95
C ARG A 100 -55.53 19.51 -11.05
N PHE A 101 -56.56 18.72 -10.71
CA PHE A 101 -57.54 18.24 -11.70
C PHE A 101 -58.21 19.39 -12.49
N SER A 102 -58.46 20.54 -11.84
CA SER A 102 -59.02 21.74 -12.50
C SER A 102 -58.08 22.42 -13.52
N ARG A 103 -56.83 22.00 -13.63
CA ARG A 103 -55.86 22.52 -14.62
C ARG A 103 -55.57 21.53 -15.75
N VAL A 104 -56.16 20.34 -15.73
CA VAL A 104 -55.98 19.32 -16.79
C VAL A 104 -56.72 19.78 -18.05
N THR A 105 -56.00 19.93 -19.16
CA THR A 105 -56.58 20.31 -20.46
C THR A 105 -56.90 19.08 -21.32
N ARG A 106 -57.66 19.27 -22.41
CA ARG A 106 -57.92 18.19 -23.38
C ARG A 106 -56.63 17.67 -24.04
N ASN A 107 -55.64 18.54 -24.25
CA ASN A 107 -54.36 18.14 -24.81
C ASN A 107 -53.58 17.24 -23.83
N ASP A 108 -53.60 17.59 -22.55
CA ASP A 108 -52.97 16.79 -21.49
C ASP A 108 -53.66 15.43 -21.34
N LEU A 109 -55.00 15.38 -21.42
CA LEU A 109 -55.75 14.14 -21.37
C LEU A 109 -55.51 13.27 -22.62
N TYR A 110 -55.34 13.88 -23.79
CA TYR A 110 -55.02 13.17 -25.03
C TYR A 110 -53.63 12.52 -24.98
N HIS A 111 -52.62 13.22 -24.44
CA HIS A 111 -51.25 12.72 -24.39
C HIS A 111 -50.91 11.87 -23.16
N ALA A 112 -51.52 12.17 -22.01
CA ALA A 112 -51.19 11.58 -20.72
C ALA A 112 -52.38 10.99 -19.97
N GLY A 113 -53.58 10.97 -20.54
CA GLY A 113 -54.81 10.54 -19.84
C GLY A 113 -54.80 9.08 -19.40
N GLU A 114 -54.29 8.16 -20.23
CA GLU A 114 -54.11 6.75 -19.87
C GLU A 114 -53.03 6.57 -18.79
N LEU A 115 -51.90 7.27 -18.93
CA LEU A 115 -50.80 7.26 -17.95
C LEU A 115 -51.25 7.76 -16.57
N LEU A 116 -52.11 8.77 -16.54
CA LEU A 116 -52.69 9.34 -15.32
C LEU A 116 -53.92 8.55 -14.81
N ALA A 117 -54.23 7.40 -15.44
CA ALA A 117 -55.40 6.56 -15.15
C ALA A 117 -56.74 7.32 -15.18
N LEU A 118 -56.82 8.39 -15.98
CA LEU A 118 -58.03 9.19 -16.18
C LEU A 118 -58.89 8.69 -17.35
N LEU A 119 -58.30 7.87 -18.22
CA LEU A 119 -58.99 7.18 -19.31
C LEU A 119 -58.89 5.68 -19.05
N ASN A 120 -60.02 5.02 -18.84
CA ASN A 120 -60.09 3.56 -18.97
C ASN A 120 -60.05 3.27 -20.47
N GLY A 121 -59.02 2.54 -20.92
CA GLY A 121 -59.08 1.79 -22.18
C GLY A 121 -60.11 0.68 -22.10
#